data_AF-A0A3T4QHI9-F1
#
_entry.id   AF-A0A3T4QHI9-F1
#
_cell.length_a   1.000
_cell.length_b   1.000
_cell.length_c   1.000
_cell.angle_alpha   90.00
_cell.angle_beta   90.00
_cell.angle_gamma   90.00
#
_symmetry.space_group_name_H-M   'P 1'
#
loop_
_entity.id
_entity.type
_entity.pdbx_description
1 polymer ?
#
loop_
_entity_poly.entity_id
_entity_poly.type
_entity_poly.pdbx_seq_one_letter_code
_entity_poly.pdbx_strand_id
1 'polypeptide(L)' 'MEKSPSLKREQSEMDVESYGDAVLSAARETGLDEKSFTSEMPWALADTLRDDFILD' A
#
# COMPACT_ATOMS: atom_id res chain seq x y z
N MET A 1 3.54 29.18 6.02
CA MET A 1 3.39 28.08 5.04
C MET A 1 2.06 27.42 5.36
N GLU A 2 1.02 27.80 4.63
CA GLU A 2 -0.35 27.34 4.87
C GLU A 2 -0.39 25.82 4.63
N LYS A 3 -0.60 25.02 5.67
CA LYS A 3 -0.90 23.59 5.49
C LYS A 3 -2.23 23.53 4.76
N SER A 4 -2.20 23.24 3.46
CA SER A 4 -3.42 22.93 2.73
C SER A 4 -4.10 21.74 3.42
N PRO A 5 -5.42 21.76 3.66
CA PRO A 5 -6.13 20.67 4.34
C PRO A 5 -6.12 19.35 3.57
N SER A 6 -5.58 19.36 2.35
CA SER A 6 -5.47 18.20 1.46
C SER A 6 -4.18 17.43 1.77
N LEU A 7 -4.34 16.16 2.16
CA LEU A 7 -3.26 15.19 2.41
C LEU A 7 -2.47 14.78 1.15
N LYS A 8 -2.86 15.24 -0.04
CA LYS A 8 -2.18 14.94 -1.32
C LYS A 8 -0.66 15.13 -1.30
N ARG A 9 -0.12 16.00 -0.43
CA ARG A 9 1.33 16.25 -0.33
C ARG A 9 2.06 15.12 0.39
N GLU A 10 1.39 14.42 1.29
CA GLU A 10 1.91 13.34 2.15
C GLU A 10 1.45 11.96 1.63
N GLN A 11 0.52 11.92 0.67
CA GLN A 11 -0.09 10.70 0.14
C GLN A 11 0.93 9.67 -0.31
N SER A 12 1.96 10.07 -1.07
CA SER A 12 2.97 9.13 -1.56
C SER A 12 3.78 8.47 -0.45
N GLU A 13 4.05 9.19 0.64
CA GLU A 13 4.76 8.63 1.80
C GLU A 13 3.85 7.64 2.54
N MET A 14 2.58 8.03 2.76
CA MET A 14 1.58 7.18 3.39
C MET A 14 1.28 5.89 2.61
N ASP A 15 1.26 5.96 1.27
CA ASP A 15 1.00 4.80 0.41
C ASP A 15 2.12 3.75 0.56
N VAL A 16 3.38 4.20 0.61
CA VAL A 16 4.55 3.32 0.80
C VAL A 16 4.54 2.68 2.18
N GLU A 17 4.29 3.47 3.23
CA GLU A 17 4.18 2.96 4.60
C GLU A 17 3.04 1.93 4.73
N SER A 18 1.86 2.27 4.20
CA SER A 18 0.70 1.39 4.25
C SER A 18 0.91 0.08 3.49
N TYR A 19 1.62 0.11 2.36
CA TYR A 19 1.96 -1.12 1.63
C TYR A 19 2.93 -2.01 2.41
N GLY A 20 3.93 -1.41 3.06
CA GLY A 20 4.86 -2.12 3.94
C GLY A 20 4.13 -2.87 5.06
N ASP A 21 3.18 -2.21 5.73
CA ASP A 21 2.35 -2.82 6.76
C ASP A 21 1.49 -3.99 6.23
N ALA A 22 0.99 -3.86 4.99
CA ALA A 22 0.25 -4.94 4.33
C ALA A 22 1.15 -6.15 4.05
N VAL A 23 2.38 -5.94 3.57
CA VAL A 23 3.37 -7.01 3.37
C VAL A 23 3.70 -7.71 4.69
N LEU A 24 3.95 -6.95 5.76
CA LEU A 24 4.22 -7.51 7.10
C LEU A 24 3.04 -8.34 7.61
N SER A 25 1.82 -7.88 7.40
CA SER A 25 0.60 -8.59 7.80
C SER A 25 0.44 -9.89 7.00
N ALA A 26 0.60 -9.83 5.67
CA ALA A 26 0.50 -11.00 4.80
C ALA A 26 1.60 -12.04 5.10
N ALA A 27 2.84 -11.61 5.35
CA ALA A 27 3.93 -12.50 5.74
C ALA A 27 3.61 -13.25 7.04
N ARG A 28 3.06 -12.54 8.05
CA ARG A 28 2.63 -13.15 9.32
C ARG A 28 1.51 -14.17 9.15
N GLU A 29 0.54 -13.88 8.29
CA GLU A 29 -0.62 -14.75 8.08
C GLU A 29 -0.29 -15.98 7.24
N THR A 30 0.58 -15.84 6.24
CA THR A 30 0.94 -16.91 5.29
C THR A 30 2.15 -17.73 5.72
N GLY A 31 2.99 -17.19 6.62
CA GLY A 31 4.27 -17.78 6.98
C GLY A 31 5.34 -17.68 5.88
N LEU A 32 5.08 -16.92 4.82
CA LEU A 32 6.06 -16.63 3.78
C LEU A 32 7.06 -15.56 4.25
N ASP A 33 8.29 -15.64 3.72
CA ASP A 33 9.28 -14.59 3.92
C ASP A 33 8.83 -13.30 3.22
N GLU A 34 9.08 -12.14 3.83
CA GLU A 34 8.71 -10.83 3.29
C GLU A 34 9.27 -10.59 1.88
N LYS A 35 10.41 -11.20 1.53
CA LYS A 35 11.00 -11.10 0.18
C LYS A 35 10.24 -11.89 -0.88
N SER A 36 9.26 -12.69 -0.48
CA SER A 36 8.33 -13.37 -1.39
C SER A 36 7.30 -12.39 -1.96
N PHE A 37 7.11 -11.25 -1.29
CA PHE A 37 6.24 -10.18 -1.75
C PHE A 37 7.05 -9.14 -2.53
N THR A 38 6.39 -8.44 -3.44
CA THR A 38 7.01 -7.33 -4.18
C THR A 38 7.38 -6.22 -3.20
N SER A 39 8.55 -5.59 -3.36
CA SER A 39 8.99 -4.53 -2.43
C SER A 39 8.27 -3.20 -2.62
N GLU A 40 7.66 -2.99 -3.79
CA GLU A 40 6.90 -1.80 -4.13
C GLU A 40 5.47 -2.19 -4.47
N MET A 41 4.51 -1.32 -4.15
CA MET A 41 3.10 -1.56 -4.43
C MET A 41 2.88 -1.69 -5.94
N PRO A 42 2.44 -2.86 -6.44
CA PRO A 42 2.31 -3.09 -7.88
C PRO A 42 1.03 -2.47 -8.47
N TRP A 43 0.10 -2.01 -7.63
CA TRP A 43 -1.20 -1.48 -8.02
C TRP A 43 -1.22 0.05 -7.98
N ALA A 44 -2.03 0.66 -8.83
CA ALA A 44 -2.29 2.09 -8.70
C ALA A 44 -3.23 2.35 -7.52
N LEU A 45 -3.15 3.53 -6.91
CA LEU A 45 -4.08 3.95 -5.85
C LEU A 45 -5.56 3.82 -6.27
N ALA A 46 -5.85 4.05 -7.56
CA ALA A 46 -7.20 3.87 -8.07
C ALA A 46 -7.69 2.42 -7.98
N ASP A 47 -6.80 1.44 -8.13
CA ASP A 47 -7.11 0.02 -8.03
C ASP A 47 -7.31 -0.39 -6.58
N THR A 48 -6.49 0.13 -5.65
CA THR A 48 -6.58 -0.19 -4.22
C THR A 48 -7.84 0.40 -3.55
N LEU A 49 -8.43 1.44 -4.14
CA LEU A 49 -9.68 2.05 -3.68
C LEU A 49 -10.93 1.39 -4.27
N ARG A 50 -10.78 0.40 -5.15
CA ARG A 50 -11.91 -0.33 -5.74
C ARG A 50 -12.27 -1.54 -4.91
N ASP A 51 -13.49 -1.54 -4.37
CA ASP A 51 -14.03 -2.67 -3.57
C ASP A 51 -14.13 -3.98 -4.37
N ASP A 52 -14.24 -3.89 -5.71
CA ASP A 52 -14.41 -5.02 -6.62
C ASP A 52 -13.11 -5.47 -7.29
N PHE A 53 -11.96 -4.92 -6.89
CA PHE A 53 -10.69 -5.25 -7.52
C PHE A 53 -10.26 -6.69 -7.20
N ILE A 54 -10.16 -7.50 -8.26
CA ILE A 54 -9.57 -8.84 -8.21
C ILE A 54 -8.47 -8.91 -9.26
N LEU A 55 -7.30 -9.39 -8.86
CA LEU A 55 -6.19 -9.68 -9.76
C LEU A 55 -6.53 -10.95 -10.56
N ASP A 56 -6.57 -10.85 -11.88
CA ASP A 56 -6.82 -11.97 -12.83
C ASP A 56 -5.70 -13.02 -12.77
#